data_AF-E3NFE5-F1
#
_entry.id   AF-E3NFE5-F1
#
_cell.length_a   1.000
_cell.length_b   1.000
_cell.length_c   1.000
_cell.angle_alpha   90.00
_cell.angle_beta   90.00
_cell.angle_gamma   90.00
#
_symmetry.space_group_name_H-M   'P 1'
#
loop_
_entity.id
_entity.type
_entity.pdbx_description
1 polymer ?
#
loop_
_entity_poly.entity_id
_entity_poly.type
_entity_poly.pdbx_seq_one_letter_code
_entity_poly.pdbx_strand_id
1 'polypeptide(L)'
;MPSVNSKPFPIQKLPELAFEAVVRQMINKQRLSLAVTSKKTLNLLLALKFPKDQAHTIHFEKDSYGFMALIIVKDHGVEKARKIHFGCDFYKRGRKIEWADNVFEDWSPVSGSYVEKAQSAYQKIRKLFPACELTLRFVNSQPEDVLQILNAPEFKTWNEVNVYEVMTPEAIKLIMDKASLQRRIIFHSSLELPLDFYHPKAFDFKVAQYSRAKWATVGQLLSIRGVEMIGLGQTSLRSGDVRVVLKKMLETDYQMCGRLEISVTGGYDQEEMMGDTLRFSVWNGEESTTFATTVVQMNTKIAEINVFRNLVRICTSSNEDDHKEARRMLTNLRNIIRIDNQLEMAKPGEKRRLQKERVNFNGDLQDALNAFMANRRRHIGNFEFPRLFI
;
A
#
# COMPACT_ATOMS: atom_id res chain seq x y z
N MET A 1 39.91 36.14 23.18
CA MET A 1 39.48 35.52 21.91
C MET A 1 40.55 34.50 21.51
N PRO A 2 40.23 33.21 21.31
CA PRO A 2 41.25 32.23 20.91
C PRO A 2 41.67 32.46 19.45
N SER A 3 42.97 32.29 19.20
CA SER A 3 43.69 32.54 17.96
C SER A 3 43.25 31.66 16.77
N VAL A 4 43.16 32.26 15.59
CA VAL A 4 42.63 31.71 14.32
C VAL A 4 43.58 30.70 13.61
N ASN A 5 44.63 30.17 14.27
CA ASN A 5 45.63 29.30 13.62
C ASN A 5 45.79 27.89 14.24
N SER A 6 44.79 27.37 14.97
CA SER A 6 44.85 25.96 15.41
C SER A 6 44.39 25.02 14.29
N LYS A 7 45.22 24.00 13.97
CA LYS A 7 44.80 22.94 13.04
C LYS A 7 43.56 22.25 13.61
N PRO A 8 42.51 22.00 12.80
CA PRO A 8 41.30 21.35 13.29
C PRO A 8 41.62 19.98 13.90
N PHE A 9 41.00 19.66 15.03
CA PHE A 9 41.20 18.38 15.71
C PHE A 9 40.64 17.24 14.82
N PRO A 10 41.46 16.24 14.44
CA PRO A 10 40.99 15.13 13.62
C PRO A 10 39.99 14.27 14.41
N ILE A 11 38.77 14.14 13.90
CA ILE A 11 37.70 13.35 14.54
C ILE A 11 38.13 11.89 14.79
N GLN A 12 39.04 11.35 13.98
CA GLN A 12 39.58 9.99 14.14
C GLN A 12 40.51 9.82 15.35
N LYS A 13 40.85 10.90 16.06
CA LYS A 13 41.64 10.86 17.31
C LYS A 13 40.75 10.88 18.56
N LEU A 14 39.43 10.99 18.41
CA LEU A 14 38.52 10.88 19.54
C LEU A 14 38.56 9.45 20.12
N PRO A 15 38.43 9.28 21.45
CA PRO A 15 38.12 8.00 22.06
C PRO A 15 36.83 7.41 21.46
N GLU A 16 36.71 6.08 21.42
CA GLU A 16 35.62 5.37 20.74
C GLU A 16 34.23 5.88 21.13
N LEU A 17 33.95 6.00 22.44
CA LEU A 17 32.66 6.48 22.94
C LEU A 17 32.36 7.94 22.53
N ALA A 18 33.39 8.79 22.51
CA ALA A 18 33.23 10.18 22.08
C ALA A 18 33.01 10.27 20.57
N PHE A 19 33.74 9.47 19.79
CA PHE A 19 33.54 9.36 18.34
C PHE A 19 32.10 8.89 18.03
N GLU A 20 31.64 7.83 18.70
CA GLU A 20 30.29 7.30 18.52
C GLU A 20 29.23 8.34 18.88
N ALA A 21 29.37 9.03 20.01
CA ALA A 21 28.42 10.07 20.45
C ALA A 21 28.29 11.22 19.45
N VAL A 22 29.41 11.65 18.85
CA VAL A 22 29.41 12.71 17.83
C VAL A 22 28.77 12.22 16.53
N VAL A 23 29.15 11.04 16.05
CA VAL A 23 28.65 10.51 14.77
C VAL A 23 27.17 10.15 14.83
N ARG A 24 26.66 9.67 15.98
CA ARG A 24 25.23 9.38 16.15
C ARG A 24 24.34 10.62 16.05
N GLN A 25 24.88 11.81 16.32
CA GLN A 25 24.17 13.08 16.15
C GLN A 25 24.22 13.62 14.71
N MET A 26 25.04 13.02 13.84
CA MET A 26 25.15 13.44 12.45
C MET A 26 23.94 13.00 11.64
N ILE A 27 23.40 13.93 10.85
CA ILE A 27 22.43 13.61 9.80
C ILE A 27 23.10 12.77 8.69
N ASN A 28 22.30 12.06 7.90
CA ASN A 28 22.81 11.12 6.90
C ASN A 28 23.82 11.74 5.92
N LYS A 29 23.61 13.00 5.50
CA LYS A 29 24.55 13.71 4.63
C LYS A 29 25.92 13.92 5.29
N GLN A 30 25.95 14.32 6.56
CA GLN A 30 27.19 14.53 7.31
C GLN A 30 27.92 13.21 7.53
N ARG A 31 27.18 12.16 7.90
CA ARG A 31 27.72 10.80 8.05
C ARG A 31 28.34 10.30 6.75
N LEU A 32 27.67 10.52 5.62
CA LEU A 32 28.20 10.19 4.30
C LEU A 32 29.47 10.99 3.99
N SER A 33 29.43 12.32 4.14
CA SER A 33 30.60 13.17 3.91
C SER A 33 31.79 12.75 4.77
N LEU A 34 31.55 12.31 6.01
CA LEU A 34 32.59 11.78 6.88
C LEU A 34 33.13 10.42 6.39
N ALA A 35 32.25 9.51 5.96
CA ALA A 35 32.63 8.19 5.47
C ALA A 35 33.58 8.23 4.27
N VAL A 36 33.46 9.26 3.43
CA VAL A 36 34.24 9.39 2.20
C VAL A 36 35.57 10.11 2.39
N THR A 37 35.85 10.62 3.60
CA THR A 37 37.11 11.33 3.89
C THR A 37 38.34 10.42 3.83
N SER A 38 38.22 9.16 4.27
CA SER A 38 39.31 8.18 4.22
C SER A 38 38.81 6.76 4.50
N LYS A 39 39.56 5.75 4.04
CA LYS A 39 39.32 4.33 4.38
C LYS A 39 39.31 4.09 5.90
N LYS A 40 40.19 4.77 6.65
CA LYS A 40 40.24 4.67 8.12
C LYS A 40 38.93 5.16 8.75
N THR A 41 38.44 6.33 8.34
CA THR A 41 37.17 6.89 8.84
C THR A 41 36.00 5.97 8.50
N LEU A 42 35.93 5.47 7.26
CA LEU A 42 34.89 4.53 6.83
C LEU A 42 34.86 3.29 7.74
N ASN A 43 36.02 2.69 8.00
CA ASN A 43 36.10 1.49 8.84
C ASN A 43 35.65 1.76 10.28
N LEU A 44 35.99 2.92 10.85
CA LEU A 44 35.48 3.33 12.16
C LEU A 44 33.95 3.45 12.16
N LEU A 45 33.36 4.08 11.14
CA LEU A 45 31.90 4.21 11.02
C LEU A 45 31.22 2.85 10.84
N LEU A 46 31.78 1.96 10.02
CA LEU A 46 31.22 0.63 9.76
C LEU A 46 31.27 -0.31 10.98
N ALA A 47 32.07 0.02 12.00
CA ALA A 47 32.12 -0.69 13.28
C ALA A 47 31.00 -0.24 14.26
N LEU A 48 30.43 0.95 14.06
CA LEU A 48 29.37 1.48 14.91
C LEU A 48 28.02 0.85 14.60
N LYS A 49 27.13 0.86 15.61
CA LYS A 49 25.72 0.46 15.47
C LYS A 49 24.85 1.70 15.41
N PHE A 50 24.22 1.93 14.26
CA PHE A 50 23.26 3.00 14.06
C PHE A 50 21.81 2.49 14.23
N PRO A 51 20.86 3.37 14.58
CA PRO A 51 19.44 3.03 14.61
C PRO A 51 18.93 2.60 13.23
N LYS A 52 17.89 1.76 13.21
CA LYS A 52 17.18 1.33 11.98
C LYS A 52 16.05 2.28 11.66
N ASP A 53 16.40 3.49 11.23
CA ASP A 53 15.45 4.58 10.96
C ASP A 53 15.38 4.96 9.48
N GLN A 54 15.98 4.15 8.60
CA GLN A 54 16.03 4.40 7.16
C GLN A 54 15.11 3.47 6.37
N ALA A 55 14.67 3.94 5.21
CA ALA A 55 14.01 3.14 4.19
C ALA A 55 14.90 3.09 2.94
N HIS A 56 15.11 1.87 2.42
CA HIS A 56 15.94 1.65 1.26
C HIS A 56 15.13 1.23 0.05
N THR A 57 15.54 1.70 -1.12
CA THR A 57 15.07 1.17 -2.41
C THR A 57 16.28 0.80 -3.25
N ILE A 58 16.31 -0.43 -3.77
CA ILE A 58 17.32 -0.85 -4.73
C ILE A 58 16.64 -1.03 -6.08
N HIS A 59 17.03 -0.20 -7.03
CA HIS A 59 16.52 -0.17 -8.40
C HIS A 59 17.48 -0.92 -9.31
N PHE A 60 16.96 -1.95 -9.99
CA PHE A 60 17.63 -2.73 -11.01
C PHE A 60 16.95 -2.47 -12.35
N GLU A 61 17.72 -2.03 -13.34
CA GLU A 61 17.24 -1.75 -14.69
C GLU A 61 18.23 -2.24 -15.72
N LYS A 62 17.71 -2.87 -16.76
CA LYS A 62 18.50 -3.31 -17.92
C LYS A 62 17.84 -2.75 -19.17
N ASP A 63 18.57 -1.93 -19.92
CA ASP A 63 18.12 -1.38 -21.19
C ASP A 63 19.14 -1.70 -22.30
N SER A 64 18.89 -1.20 -23.51
CA SER A 64 19.77 -1.39 -24.66
C SER A 64 21.15 -0.73 -24.51
N TYR A 65 21.33 0.13 -23.51
CA TYR A 65 22.58 0.83 -23.22
C TYR A 65 23.39 0.16 -22.11
N GLY A 66 22.79 -0.76 -21.37
CA GLY A 66 23.46 -1.59 -20.39
C GLY A 66 22.59 -1.81 -19.16
N PHE A 67 23.27 -2.05 -18.05
CA PHE A 67 22.63 -2.28 -16.76
C PHE A 67 22.87 -1.10 -15.82
N MET A 68 21.88 -0.82 -14.95
CA MET A 68 21.96 0.17 -13.87
C MET A 68 21.44 -0.40 -12.54
N ALA A 69 22.28 -0.30 -11.51
CA ALA A 69 21.89 -0.54 -10.11
C ALA A 69 22.02 0.76 -9.31
N LEU A 70 20.91 1.19 -8.73
CA LEU A 70 20.85 2.41 -7.92
C LEU A 70 20.25 2.08 -6.55
N ILE A 71 20.99 2.39 -5.49
CA ILE A 71 20.52 2.27 -4.11
C ILE A 71 20.11 3.67 -3.64
N ILE A 72 18.89 3.80 -3.15
CA ILE A 72 18.30 5.04 -2.65
C ILE A 72 18.06 4.88 -1.16
N VAL A 73 18.60 5.80 -0.38
CA VAL A 73 18.44 5.87 1.08
C VAL A 73 17.65 7.12 1.44
N LYS A 74 16.65 6.99 2.31
CA LYS A 74 15.89 8.11 2.87
C LYS A 74 15.46 7.80 4.31
N ASP A 75 15.18 8.85 5.07
CA ASP A 75 14.60 8.69 6.41
C ASP A 75 13.21 8.05 6.32
N HIS A 76 12.96 7.06 7.18
CA HIS A 76 11.67 6.38 7.26
C HIS A 76 10.59 7.30 7.85
N GLY A 77 9.35 7.18 7.36
CA GLY A 77 8.21 7.96 7.86
C GLY A 77 8.18 9.45 7.46
N VAL A 78 9.18 9.96 6.73
CA VAL A 78 9.24 11.37 6.32
C VAL A 78 8.91 11.50 4.83
N GLU A 79 7.74 12.06 4.51
CA GLU A 79 7.20 12.14 3.14
C GLU A 79 8.11 12.90 2.16
N LYS A 80 8.72 14.01 2.62
CA LYS A 80 9.64 14.85 1.84
C LYS A 80 11.10 14.68 2.26
N ALA A 81 11.48 13.47 2.69
CA ALA A 81 12.85 13.17 3.08
C ALA A 81 13.83 13.46 1.95
N ARG A 82 14.99 14.02 2.29
CA ARG A 82 16.12 14.11 1.36
C ARG A 82 16.60 12.68 1.06
N LYS A 83 16.82 12.40 -0.22
CA LYS A 83 17.29 11.10 -0.69
C LYS A 83 18.80 11.17 -0.90
N ILE A 84 19.47 10.05 -0.62
CA ILE A 84 20.86 9.84 -0.99
C ILE A 84 20.89 8.73 -2.03
N HIS A 85 21.52 9.02 -3.17
CA HIS A 85 21.61 8.14 -4.31
C HIS A 85 23.02 7.54 -4.42
N PHE A 86 23.09 6.22 -4.44
CA PHE A 86 24.33 5.45 -4.57
C PHE A 86 24.29 4.62 -5.85
N GLY A 87 25.09 5.01 -6.82
CA GLY A 87 25.25 4.29 -8.07
C GLY A 87 26.25 3.14 -7.98
N CYS A 88 25.85 1.93 -8.39
CA CYS A 88 26.69 0.74 -8.28
C CYS A 88 27.23 0.22 -9.62
N ASP A 89 26.55 0.53 -10.73
CA ASP A 89 27.03 0.26 -12.09
C ASP A 89 26.33 1.21 -13.08
N PHE A 90 27.07 1.76 -14.05
CA PHE A 90 26.54 2.72 -15.02
C PHE A 90 27.15 2.53 -16.41
N TYR A 91 26.33 2.13 -17.38
CA TYR A 91 26.63 2.31 -18.80
C TYR A 91 25.52 3.14 -19.44
N LYS A 92 25.70 4.47 -19.50
CA LYS A 92 24.91 5.35 -20.37
C LYS A 92 25.83 6.36 -21.05
N ARG A 93 26.18 6.08 -22.32
CA ARG A 93 26.83 6.96 -23.32
C ARG A 93 27.58 8.18 -22.76
N GLY A 94 28.69 7.96 -22.05
CA GLY A 94 29.62 9.05 -21.68
C GLY A 94 29.02 10.22 -20.90
N ARG A 95 27.83 10.07 -20.29
CA ARG A 95 27.21 11.10 -19.46
C ARG A 95 27.02 10.59 -18.05
N LYS A 96 27.61 11.30 -17.08
CA LYS A 96 27.19 11.19 -15.67
C LYS A 96 25.70 11.50 -15.61
N ILE A 97 24.91 10.57 -15.07
CA ILE A 97 23.52 10.85 -14.72
C ILE A 97 23.55 11.86 -13.58
N GLU A 98 22.94 13.03 -13.78
CA GLU A 98 22.93 14.16 -12.83
C GLU A 98 22.30 13.82 -11.47
N TRP A 99 21.57 12.70 -11.35
CA TRP A 99 20.83 12.31 -10.14
C TRP A 99 21.62 11.46 -9.14
N ALA A 100 22.80 10.96 -9.52
CA ALA A 100 23.65 10.22 -8.59
C ALA A 100 24.59 11.20 -7.88
N ASP A 101 24.15 11.70 -6.72
CA ASP A 101 24.94 12.64 -5.91
C ASP A 101 26.30 12.07 -5.51
N ASN A 102 26.43 10.74 -5.41
CA ASN A 102 27.67 10.09 -5.01
C ASN A 102 27.87 8.76 -5.75
N VAL A 103 28.83 8.72 -6.66
CA VAL A 103 29.32 7.49 -7.29
C VAL A 103 30.51 7.01 -6.47
N PHE A 104 30.38 5.85 -5.82
CA PHE A 104 31.46 5.26 -5.02
C PHE A 104 32.06 4.07 -5.76
N GLU A 105 32.91 4.36 -6.74
CA GLU A 105 33.68 3.34 -7.45
C GLU A 105 34.44 2.43 -6.46
N ASP A 106 34.97 2.99 -5.36
CA ASP A 106 35.68 2.25 -4.31
C ASP A 106 34.81 1.31 -3.45
N TRP A 107 33.48 1.42 -3.52
CA TRP A 107 32.57 0.59 -2.71
C TRP A 107 32.07 -0.65 -3.44
N SER A 108 32.31 -0.68 -4.75
CA SER A 108 31.96 -1.75 -5.66
C SER A 108 33.23 -2.38 -6.24
N PRO A 109 33.28 -3.69 -6.51
CA PRO A 109 34.38 -4.26 -7.25
C PRO A 109 34.44 -3.72 -8.68
N VAL A 110 35.66 -3.57 -9.21
CA VAL A 110 35.91 -3.13 -10.60
C VAL A 110 35.41 -4.18 -11.61
N SER A 111 35.42 -5.46 -11.23
CA SER A 111 34.97 -6.60 -12.02
C SER A 111 33.89 -7.38 -11.29
N GLY A 112 32.87 -7.85 -12.00
CA GLY A 112 31.78 -8.65 -11.44
C GLY A 112 30.47 -8.38 -12.15
N SER A 113 29.48 -9.22 -11.91
CA SER A 113 28.12 -8.95 -12.33
C SER A 113 27.62 -7.66 -11.65
N TYR A 114 26.66 -7.00 -12.27
CA TYR A 114 26.10 -5.82 -11.67
C TYR A 114 25.38 -6.09 -10.33
N VAL A 115 24.89 -7.32 -10.14
CA VAL A 115 24.27 -7.76 -8.88
C VAL A 115 25.35 -7.81 -7.81
N GLU A 116 26.51 -8.39 -8.12
CA GLU A 116 27.66 -8.46 -7.20
C GLU A 116 28.15 -7.08 -6.81
N LYS A 117 28.22 -6.16 -7.80
CA LYS A 117 28.53 -4.75 -7.58
C LYS A 117 27.54 -4.09 -6.60
N ALA A 118 26.24 -4.26 -6.84
CA ALA A 118 25.19 -3.76 -5.96
C ALA A 118 25.25 -4.40 -4.56
N GLN A 119 25.52 -5.70 -4.44
CA GLN A 119 25.67 -6.40 -3.17
C GLN A 119 26.82 -5.82 -2.35
N SER A 120 28.00 -5.67 -2.94
CA SER A 120 29.19 -5.11 -2.27
C SER A 120 28.93 -3.70 -1.74
N ALA A 121 28.37 -2.82 -2.58
CA ALA A 121 28.02 -1.47 -2.17
C ALA A 121 26.96 -1.48 -1.05
N TYR A 122 25.92 -2.30 -1.20
CA TYR A 122 24.81 -2.36 -0.24
C TYR A 122 25.24 -2.87 1.14
N GLN A 123 26.23 -3.78 1.21
CA GLN A 123 26.78 -4.23 2.49
C GLN A 123 27.35 -3.08 3.33
N LYS A 124 28.00 -2.09 2.69
CA LYS A 124 28.52 -0.89 3.37
C LYS A 124 27.39 0.08 3.68
N ILE A 125 26.51 0.33 2.71
CA ILE A 125 25.38 1.27 2.86
C ILE A 125 24.48 0.86 4.01
N ARG A 126 24.06 -0.41 4.10
CA ARG A 126 23.17 -0.89 5.17
C ARG A 126 23.78 -0.87 6.58
N LYS A 127 25.10 -0.75 6.69
CA LYS A 127 25.80 -0.56 7.97
C LYS A 127 25.83 0.91 8.36
N LEU A 128 26.13 1.79 7.41
CA LEU A 128 26.17 3.24 7.64
C LEU A 128 24.77 3.84 7.84
N PHE A 129 23.78 3.27 7.17
CA PHE A 129 22.38 3.69 7.14
C PHE A 129 21.51 2.43 7.34
N PRO A 130 21.31 1.95 8.57
CA PRO A 130 20.51 0.75 8.78
C PRO A 130 19.05 0.99 8.44
N ALA A 131 18.47 0.09 7.65
CA ALA A 131 17.09 0.18 7.23
C ALA A 131 16.14 -0.66 8.09
N CYS A 132 14.95 -0.12 8.32
CA CYS A 132 13.78 -0.88 8.80
C CYS A 132 12.97 -1.48 7.64
N GLU A 133 13.08 -0.91 6.44
CA GLU A 133 12.37 -1.34 5.24
C GLU A 133 13.30 -1.42 4.02
N LEU A 134 13.14 -2.48 3.23
CA LEU A 134 13.82 -2.64 1.96
C LEU A 134 12.82 -2.94 0.84
N THR A 135 12.84 -2.09 -0.18
CA THR A 135 12.08 -2.23 -1.41
C THR A 135 13.02 -2.62 -2.56
N LEU A 136 12.68 -3.68 -3.28
CA LEU A 136 13.33 -4.02 -4.55
C LEU A 136 12.51 -3.47 -5.71
N ARG A 137 13.17 -2.84 -6.67
CA ARG A 137 12.53 -2.31 -7.87
C ARG A 137 13.15 -2.96 -9.10
N PHE A 138 12.33 -3.60 -9.90
CA PHE A 138 12.74 -4.25 -11.14
C PHE A 138 12.16 -3.49 -12.34
N VAL A 139 13.01 -3.19 -13.31
CA VAL A 139 12.66 -2.58 -14.59
C VAL A 139 13.32 -3.40 -15.69
N ASN A 140 12.55 -3.86 -16.69
CA ASN A 140 13.05 -4.65 -17.83
C ASN A 140 13.97 -5.83 -17.44
N SER A 141 13.69 -6.48 -16.31
CA SER A 141 14.54 -7.54 -15.76
C SER A 141 14.18 -8.90 -16.34
N GLN A 142 15.18 -9.68 -16.75
CA GLN A 142 15.00 -11.05 -17.23
C GLN A 142 14.88 -12.05 -16.06
N PRO A 143 14.32 -13.25 -16.27
CA PRO A 143 14.19 -14.25 -15.21
C PRO A 143 15.50 -14.58 -14.47
N GLU A 144 16.62 -14.67 -15.19
CA GLU A 144 17.93 -14.99 -14.62
C GLU A 144 18.44 -13.87 -13.70
N ASP A 145 18.24 -12.63 -14.15
CA ASP A 145 18.58 -11.41 -13.41
C ASP A 145 17.76 -11.36 -12.09
N VAL A 146 16.45 -11.59 -12.19
CA VAL A 146 15.55 -11.67 -11.03
C VAL A 146 15.97 -12.77 -10.07
N LEU A 147 16.30 -13.97 -10.58
CA LEU A 147 16.73 -15.09 -9.77
C LEU A 147 18.02 -14.75 -8.99
N GLN A 148 18.99 -14.16 -9.67
CA GLN A 148 20.26 -13.76 -9.05
C GLN A 148 20.03 -12.74 -7.94
N ILE A 149 19.22 -11.71 -8.20
CA ILE A 149 18.89 -10.66 -7.22
C ILE A 149 18.13 -11.23 -6.03
N LEU A 150 17.12 -12.07 -6.23
CA LEU A 150 16.31 -12.62 -5.13
C LEU A 150 17.07 -13.64 -4.28
N ASN A 151 18.09 -14.30 -4.83
CA ASN A 151 18.96 -15.22 -4.09
C ASN A 151 20.11 -14.50 -3.37
N ALA A 152 20.35 -13.21 -3.65
CA ALA A 152 21.39 -12.43 -2.97
C ALA A 152 21.09 -12.29 -1.46
N PRO A 153 21.99 -12.76 -0.57
CA PRO A 153 21.74 -12.75 0.87
C PRO A 153 21.58 -11.33 1.44
N GLU A 154 22.22 -10.34 0.82
CA GLU A 154 22.12 -8.93 1.19
C GLU A 154 20.72 -8.36 1.01
N PHE A 155 19.96 -8.88 0.05
CA PHE A 155 18.63 -8.39 -0.30
C PHE A 155 17.51 -9.22 0.33
N LYS A 156 17.83 -10.36 0.96
CA LYS A 156 16.86 -11.33 1.49
C LYS A 156 15.79 -10.75 2.41
N THR A 157 16.06 -9.64 3.10
CA THR A 157 15.15 -9.00 4.06
C THR A 157 14.17 -8.00 3.43
N TRP A 158 13.97 -8.03 2.11
CA TRP A 158 13.04 -7.14 1.45
C TRP A 158 11.58 -7.35 1.91
N ASN A 159 10.84 -6.24 1.97
CA ASN A 159 9.45 -6.14 2.41
C ASN A 159 8.51 -5.90 1.23
N GLU A 160 8.98 -5.17 0.23
CA GLU A 160 8.20 -4.77 -0.95
C GLU A 160 8.98 -5.02 -2.25
N VAL A 161 8.24 -5.39 -3.29
CA VAL A 161 8.72 -5.38 -4.67
C VAL A 161 7.85 -4.48 -5.53
N ASN A 162 8.50 -3.62 -6.30
CA ASN A 162 7.87 -2.78 -7.32
C ASN A 162 8.37 -3.22 -8.70
N VAL A 163 7.45 -3.58 -9.59
CA VAL A 163 7.77 -4.00 -10.96
C VAL A 163 7.27 -2.97 -11.95
N TYR A 164 8.16 -2.53 -12.83
CA TYR A 164 7.88 -1.59 -13.91
C TYR A 164 8.28 -2.19 -15.25
N GLU A 165 7.62 -1.70 -16.30
CA GLU A 165 7.93 -1.97 -17.70
C GLU A 165 7.76 -3.45 -18.06
N VAL A 166 8.31 -3.87 -19.20
CA VAL A 166 8.03 -5.18 -19.77
C VAL A 166 8.89 -6.22 -19.06
N MET A 167 8.24 -7.09 -18.28
CA MET A 167 8.84 -8.28 -17.73
C MET A 167 8.06 -9.51 -18.18
N THR A 168 8.76 -10.62 -18.38
CA THR A 168 8.11 -11.86 -18.80
C THR A 168 7.27 -12.44 -17.66
N PRO A 169 6.18 -13.18 -17.97
CA PRO A 169 5.40 -13.89 -16.96
C PRO A 169 6.24 -14.82 -16.08
N GLU A 170 7.29 -15.42 -16.64
CA GLU A 170 8.21 -16.32 -15.93
C GLU A 170 8.98 -15.57 -14.82
N ALA A 171 9.50 -14.37 -15.13
CA ALA A 171 10.19 -13.54 -14.15
C ALA A 171 9.24 -13.11 -13.02
N ILE A 172 7.98 -12.81 -13.35
CA ILE A 172 6.96 -12.41 -12.39
C ILE A 172 6.57 -13.57 -11.47
N LYS A 173 6.34 -14.76 -12.06
CA LYS A 173 6.07 -15.99 -11.28
C LYS A 173 7.23 -16.28 -10.34
N LEU A 174 8.46 -16.11 -10.80
CA LEU A 174 9.64 -16.30 -9.96
C LEU A 174 9.66 -15.35 -8.74
N ILE A 175 9.29 -14.07 -8.92
CA ILE A 175 9.14 -13.12 -7.80
C ILE A 175 8.10 -13.64 -6.80
N MET A 176 6.93 -14.06 -7.28
CA MET A 176 5.84 -14.56 -6.44
C MET A 176 6.19 -15.87 -5.72
N ASP A 177 6.92 -16.77 -6.37
CA ASP A 177 7.37 -18.04 -5.81
C ASP A 177 8.33 -17.83 -4.63
N LYS A 178 9.28 -16.91 -4.79
CA LYS A 178 10.29 -16.57 -3.78
C LYS A 178 9.77 -15.65 -2.68
N ALA A 179 8.65 -14.98 -2.89
CA ALA A 179 8.04 -14.11 -1.90
C ALA A 179 7.31 -14.89 -0.81
N SER A 180 7.53 -14.50 0.45
CA SER A 180 6.63 -14.87 1.55
C SER A 180 5.35 -14.04 1.49
N LEU A 181 4.25 -14.60 2.00
CA LEU A 181 2.94 -13.94 1.96
C LEU A 181 2.88 -12.64 2.76
N GLN A 182 3.83 -12.39 3.67
CA GLN A 182 3.88 -11.14 4.46
C GLN A 182 4.42 -9.93 3.66
N ARG A 183 4.80 -10.13 2.40
CA ARG A 183 5.41 -9.11 1.54
C ARG A 183 4.36 -8.33 0.76
N ARG A 184 4.78 -7.17 0.26
CA ARG A 184 4.00 -6.28 -0.60
C ARG A 184 4.47 -6.46 -2.05
N ILE A 185 3.55 -6.68 -2.97
CA ILE A 185 3.85 -6.83 -4.40
C ILE A 185 3.03 -5.79 -5.16
N ILE A 186 3.73 -4.93 -5.90
CA ILE A 186 3.12 -3.81 -6.62
C ILE A 186 3.62 -3.82 -8.06
N PHE A 187 2.70 -4.01 -9.00
CA PHE A 187 2.95 -4.00 -10.42
C PHE A 187 2.35 -2.74 -11.05
N HIS A 188 3.22 -1.94 -11.66
CA HIS A 188 2.88 -0.62 -12.18
C HIS A 188 2.27 -0.66 -13.59
N SER A 189 1.73 0.48 -14.03
CA SER A 189 0.92 0.61 -15.24
C SER A 189 1.61 0.27 -16.56
N SER A 190 2.94 0.24 -16.57
CA SER A 190 3.73 -0.15 -17.74
C SER A 190 3.81 -1.66 -17.95
N LEU A 191 3.42 -2.48 -16.96
CA LEU A 191 3.38 -3.93 -17.09
C LEU A 191 2.00 -4.42 -17.55
N GLU A 192 1.97 -5.23 -18.62
CA GLU A 192 0.75 -5.90 -19.10
C GLU A 192 0.96 -7.41 -19.08
N LEU A 193 0.25 -8.07 -18.17
CA LEU A 193 0.25 -9.52 -18.04
C LEU A 193 -0.71 -10.16 -19.06
N PRO A 194 -0.41 -11.37 -19.58
CA PRO A 194 -1.33 -12.13 -20.43
C PRO A 194 -2.70 -12.33 -19.79
N LEU A 195 -3.77 -12.38 -20.59
CA LEU A 195 -5.14 -12.54 -20.09
C LEU A 195 -5.37 -13.86 -19.36
N ASP A 196 -4.62 -14.89 -19.72
CA ASP A 196 -4.61 -16.22 -19.10
C ASP A 196 -3.56 -16.33 -17.97
N PHE A 197 -2.97 -15.21 -17.54
CA PHE A 197 -2.03 -15.22 -16.43
C PHE A 197 -2.68 -15.79 -15.17
N TYR A 198 -2.00 -16.75 -14.57
CA TYR A 198 -2.41 -17.39 -13.33
C TYR A 198 -1.19 -17.63 -12.44
N HIS A 199 -1.36 -17.32 -11.16
CA HIS A 199 -0.45 -17.72 -10.11
C HIS A 199 -1.24 -17.96 -8.81
N PRO A 200 -1.03 -19.08 -8.08
CA PRO A 200 -1.79 -19.41 -6.88
C PRO A 200 -1.75 -18.32 -5.80
N LYS A 201 -0.57 -17.72 -5.59
CA LYS A 201 -0.36 -16.68 -4.55
C LYS A 201 -0.75 -15.27 -4.99
N ALA A 202 -1.29 -15.06 -6.20
CA ALA A 202 -1.42 -13.72 -6.78
C ALA A 202 -2.20 -12.74 -5.88
N PHE A 203 -3.14 -13.24 -5.08
CA PHE A 203 -3.94 -12.44 -4.15
C PHE A 203 -3.77 -12.84 -2.68
N ASP A 204 -2.68 -13.55 -2.34
CA ASP A 204 -2.40 -14.04 -0.98
C ASP A 204 -1.33 -13.20 -0.25
N PHE A 205 -0.68 -12.28 -0.96
CA PHE A 205 0.29 -11.38 -0.37
C PHE A 205 -0.39 -10.35 0.53
N LYS A 206 0.31 -9.90 1.57
CA LYS A 206 -0.14 -8.88 2.52
C LYS A 206 -0.75 -7.70 1.76
N VAL A 207 -0.01 -7.21 0.76
CA VAL A 207 -0.54 -6.27 -0.25
C VAL A 207 -0.23 -6.79 -1.64
N ALA A 208 -1.24 -6.86 -2.50
CA ALA A 208 -1.09 -7.17 -3.92
C ALA A 208 -1.76 -6.07 -4.76
N GLN A 209 -0.97 -5.36 -5.56
CA GLN A 209 -1.44 -4.30 -6.43
C GLN A 209 -1.05 -4.55 -7.88
N TYR A 210 -2.02 -4.43 -8.77
CA TYR A 210 -1.88 -4.69 -10.20
C TYR A 210 -2.52 -3.54 -10.97
N SER A 211 -1.70 -2.64 -11.51
CA SER A 211 -2.21 -1.48 -12.27
C SER A 211 -2.95 -1.89 -13.55
N ARG A 212 -2.58 -3.03 -14.13
CA ARG A 212 -3.28 -3.69 -15.23
C ARG A 212 -3.60 -5.13 -14.84
N ALA A 213 -4.87 -5.37 -14.57
CA ALA A 213 -5.39 -6.61 -14.01
C ALA A 213 -6.53 -7.18 -14.87
N LYS A 214 -6.47 -7.04 -16.20
CA LYS A 214 -7.48 -7.58 -17.12
C LYS A 214 -7.60 -9.11 -17.06
N TRP A 215 -6.55 -9.78 -16.60
CA TRP A 215 -6.48 -11.23 -16.37
C TRP A 215 -7.19 -11.67 -15.08
N ALA A 216 -7.44 -10.75 -14.14
CA ALA A 216 -8.05 -11.09 -12.86
C ALA A 216 -9.52 -11.47 -13.05
N THR A 217 -9.91 -12.60 -12.46
CA THR A 217 -11.27 -13.14 -12.55
C THR A 217 -12.01 -13.08 -11.23
N VAL A 218 -13.34 -13.03 -11.27
CA VAL A 218 -14.19 -13.11 -10.07
C VAL A 218 -13.86 -14.35 -9.24
N GLY A 219 -13.65 -15.50 -9.89
CA GLY A 219 -13.33 -16.76 -9.21
C GLY A 219 -12.08 -16.66 -8.32
N GLN A 220 -11.01 -16.03 -8.81
CA GLN A 220 -9.80 -15.80 -8.01
C GLN A 220 -10.01 -14.80 -6.88
N LEU A 221 -10.87 -13.79 -7.07
CA LEU A 221 -11.20 -12.84 -6.00
C LEU A 221 -12.00 -13.49 -4.87
N LEU A 222 -12.89 -14.43 -5.20
CA LEU A 222 -13.69 -15.15 -4.21
C LEU A 222 -12.86 -16.10 -3.33
N SER A 223 -11.64 -16.46 -3.75
CA SER A 223 -10.73 -17.29 -2.95
C SER A 223 -9.87 -16.51 -1.97
N ILE A 224 -9.86 -15.18 -1.99
CA ILE A 224 -9.04 -14.34 -1.12
C ILE A 224 -9.38 -14.58 0.37
N ARG A 225 -8.35 -14.74 1.22
CA ARG A 225 -8.48 -14.92 2.67
C ARG A 225 -7.43 -14.10 3.42
N GLY A 226 -7.88 -13.24 4.34
CA GLY A 226 -7.03 -12.62 5.36
C GLY A 226 -5.89 -11.73 4.84
N VAL A 227 -6.09 -10.98 3.76
CA VAL A 227 -5.07 -10.05 3.22
C VAL A 227 -5.31 -8.60 3.63
N GLU A 228 -4.28 -7.77 3.68
CA GLU A 228 -4.45 -6.36 4.08
C GLU A 228 -5.08 -5.55 2.93
N MET A 229 -4.53 -5.65 1.72
CA MET A 229 -4.99 -4.84 0.60
C MET A 229 -4.84 -5.55 -0.75
N ILE A 230 -5.90 -5.49 -1.56
CA ILE A 230 -5.87 -5.82 -2.99
C ILE A 230 -6.22 -4.56 -3.79
N GLY A 231 -5.37 -4.21 -4.75
CA GLY A 231 -5.60 -3.09 -5.66
C GLY A 231 -5.55 -3.54 -7.12
N LEU A 232 -6.65 -3.40 -7.83
CA LEU A 232 -6.78 -3.71 -9.24
C LEU A 232 -7.09 -2.43 -10.01
N GLY A 233 -6.14 -2.03 -10.86
CA GLY A 233 -6.33 -0.94 -11.82
C GLY A 233 -7.21 -1.38 -12.99
N GLN A 234 -6.73 -1.25 -14.22
CA GLN A 234 -7.50 -1.63 -15.41
C GLN A 234 -7.93 -3.11 -15.35
N THR A 235 -9.22 -3.40 -15.21
CA THR A 235 -9.74 -4.78 -15.11
C THR A 235 -10.61 -5.15 -16.32
N SER A 236 -11.18 -6.36 -16.30
CA SER A 236 -12.28 -6.76 -17.19
C SER A 236 -13.62 -6.87 -16.43
N LEU A 237 -13.64 -6.47 -15.15
CA LEU A 237 -14.74 -6.68 -14.20
C LEU A 237 -15.77 -5.55 -14.31
N ARG A 238 -17.05 -5.89 -14.42
CA ARG A 238 -18.18 -4.95 -14.43
C ARG A 238 -18.79 -4.80 -13.03
N SER A 239 -19.74 -3.86 -12.87
CA SER A 239 -20.44 -3.66 -11.59
C SER A 239 -21.07 -4.96 -11.07
N GLY A 240 -21.68 -5.78 -11.93
CA GLY A 240 -22.24 -7.07 -11.54
C GLY A 240 -21.20 -8.07 -11.02
N ASP A 241 -19.98 -8.06 -11.55
CA ASP A 241 -18.87 -8.90 -11.03
C ASP A 241 -18.45 -8.44 -9.63
N VAL A 242 -18.35 -7.13 -9.44
CA VAL A 242 -18.00 -6.52 -8.15
C VAL A 242 -19.11 -6.78 -7.12
N ARG A 243 -20.39 -6.82 -7.51
CA ARG A 243 -21.51 -7.23 -6.65
C ARG A 243 -21.25 -8.61 -6.04
N VAL A 244 -20.85 -9.59 -6.86
CA VAL A 244 -20.59 -10.97 -6.40
C VAL A 244 -19.48 -10.99 -5.35
N VAL A 245 -18.41 -10.22 -5.57
CA VAL A 245 -17.29 -10.11 -4.62
C VAL A 245 -17.73 -9.41 -3.33
N LEU A 246 -18.41 -8.25 -3.43
CA LEU A 246 -18.93 -7.49 -2.28
C LEU A 246 -19.83 -8.36 -1.41
N LYS A 247 -20.76 -9.10 -2.03
CA LYS A 247 -21.66 -10.01 -1.33
C LYS A 247 -20.87 -11.06 -0.54
N LYS A 248 -19.87 -11.69 -1.16
CA LYS A 248 -18.99 -12.65 -0.46
C LYS A 248 -18.24 -12.00 0.70
N MET A 249 -17.75 -10.77 0.54
CA MET A 249 -17.05 -10.04 1.61
C MET A 249 -17.98 -9.79 2.82
N LEU A 250 -19.24 -9.45 2.56
CA LEU A 250 -20.26 -9.19 3.59
C LEU A 250 -20.80 -10.47 4.25
N GLU A 251 -20.92 -11.57 3.52
CA GLU A 251 -21.63 -12.78 3.97
C GLU A 251 -20.72 -13.87 4.56
N THR A 252 -19.41 -13.72 4.43
CA THR A 252 -18.44 -14.64 5.04
C THR A 252 -18.23 -14.31 6.52
N ASP A 253 -17.81 -15.28 7.31
CA ASP A 253 -17.42 -15.12 8.72
C ASP A 253 -15.96 -14.65 8.88
N TYR A 254 -15.09 -14.98 7.92
CA TYR A 254 -13.70 -14.51 7.89
C TYR A 254 -13.52 -13.19 7.13
N GLN A 255 -12.46 -12.44 7.43
CA GLN A 255 -12.08 -11.27 6.63
C GLN A 255 -11.47 -11.72 5.30
N MET A 256 -12.05 -11.33 4.16
CA MET A 256 -11.43 -11.55 2.85
C MET A 256 -10.19 -10.67 2.71
N CYS A 257 -10.38 -9.34 2.67
CA CYS A 257 -9.29 -8.37 2.65
C CYS A 257 -9.66 -7.11 3.43
N GLY A 258 -8.71 -6.43 4.06
CA GLY A 258 -8.94 -5.17 4.77
C GLY A 258 -9.42 -4.05 3.84
N ARG A 259 -8.83 -3.96 2.64
CA ARG A 259 -9.19 -3.02 1.59
C ARG A 259 -9.16 -3.67 0.20
N LEU A 260 -10.22 -3.46 -0.57
CA LEU A 260 -10.30 -3.80 -1.98
C LEU A 260 -10.45 -2.53 -2.81
N GLU A 261 -9.56 -2.30 -3.77
CA GLU A 261 -9.66 -1.22 -4.74
C GLU A 261 -9.77 -1.83 -6.14
N ILE A 262 -10.81 -1.48 -6.91
CA ILE A 262 -11.06 -2.03 -8.24
C ILE A 262 -11.47 -0.91 -9.19
N SER A 263 -10.82 -0.80 -10.35
CA SER A 263 -11.37 0.02 -11.46
C SER A 263 -12.37 -0.80 -12.27
N VAL A 264 -13.62 -0.35 -12.30
CA VAL A 264 -14.74 -1.05 -12.95
C VAL A 264 -14.78 -0.74 -14.44
N THR A 265 -14.91 -1.79 -15.25
CA THR A 265 -15.00 -1.71 -16.71
C THR A 265 -16.43 -1.40 -17.13
N GLY A 266 -16.58 -0.44 -18.06
CA GLY A 266 -17.88 0.06 -18.49
C GLY A 266 -18.45 1.19 -17.62
N GLY A 267 -17.75 1.54 -16.54
CA GLY A 267 -18.19 2.56 -15.58
C GLY A 267 -18.81 1.95 -14.32
N TYR A 268 -18.93 2.77 -13.28
CA TYR A 268 -19.61 2.38 -12.05
C TYR A 268 -21.13 2.57 -12.20
N ASP A 269 -21.87 1.46 -12.13
CA ASP A 269 -23.31 1.44 -11.92
C ASP A 269 -23.62 1.01 -10.48
N GLN A 270 -24.24 1.92 -9.71
CA GLN A 270 -24.58 1.74 -8.30
C GLN A 270 -25.67 0.69 -8.09
N GLU A 271 -26.68 0.62 -8.95
CA GLU A 271 -27.77 -0.35 -8.83
C GLU A 271 -27.28 -1.74 -9.22
N GLU A 272 -26.51 -1.82 -10.30
CA GLU A 272 -25.87 -3.06 -10.71
C GLU A 272 -24.87 -3.56 -9.65
N MET A 273 -24.16 -2.69 -8.91
CA MET A 273 -23.22 -3.16 -7.90
C MET A 273 -23.87 -3.54 -6.55
N MET A 274 -24.95 -2.85 -6.15
CA MET A 274 -25.41 -2.86 -4.74
C MET A 274 -26.94 -3.03 -4.58
N GLY A 275 -27.68 -3.36 -5.64
CA GLY A 275 -29.14 -3.45 -5.61
C GLY A 275 -29.74 -4.51 -4.65
N ASP A 276 -28.96 -5.46 -4.14
CA ASP A 276 -29.37 -6.46 -3.14
C ASP A 276 -28.83 -6.17 -1.73
N THR A 277 -28.34 -4.95 -1.50
CA THR A 277 -27.80 -4.51 -0.20
C THR A 277 -28.71 -3.51 0.49
N LEU A 278 -28.72 -3.53 1.82
CA LEU A 278 -29.26 -2.43 2.61
C LEU A 278 -28.17 -1.36 2.73
N ARG A 279 -28.46 -0.13 2.32
CA ARG A 279 -27.42 0.90 2.20
C ARG A 279 -27.94 2.31 2.46
N PHE A 280 -27.00 3.23 2.70
CA PHE A 280 -27.23 4.67 2.62
C PHE A 280 -25.97 5.36 2.12
N SER A 281 -26.13 6.49 1.43
CA SER A 281 -25.00 7.24 0.86
C SER A 281 -24.90 8.64 1.43
N VAL A 282 -23.65 9.06 1.67
CA VAL A 282 -23.28 10.41 2.10
C VAL A 282 -22.44 11.04 1.00
N TRP A 283 -22.78 12.26 0.61
CA TRP A 283 -22.12 13.00 -0.45
C TRP A 283 -21.25 14.12 0.13
N ASN A 284 -20.02 14.28 -0.35
CA ASN A 284 -19.10 15.34 0.08
C ASN A 284 -18.74 16.38 -1.01
N GLY A 285 -19.54 16.47 -2.07
CA GLY A 285 -19.16 17.14 -3.31
C GLY A 285 -18.88 16.10 -4.39
N GLU A 286 -17.61 15.92 -4.77
CA GLU A 286 -17.22 15.01 -5.86
C GLU A 286 -17.14 13.52 -5.46
N GLU A 287 -17.15 13.20 -4.16
CA GLU A 287 -17.09 11.83 -3.66
C GLU A 287 -18.37 11.42 -2.95
N SER A 288 -18.79 10.17 -3.18
CA SER A 288 -19.83 9.52 -2.41
C SER A 288 -19.21 8.41 -1.54
N THR A 289 -19.54 8.44 -0.25
CA THR A 289 -19.31 7.32 0.66
C THR A 289 -20.63 6.61 0.87
N THR A 290 -20.70 5.33 0.50
CA THR A 290 -21.87 4.47 0.74
C THR A 290 -21.55 3.46 1.83
N PHE A 291 -22.43 3.33 2.81
CA PHE A 291 -22.36 2.25 3.79
C PHE A 291 -23.39 1.19 3.42
N ALA A 292 -22.98 -0.06 3.35
CA ALA A 292 -23.82 -1.16 2.92
C ALA A 292 -23.67 -2.40 3.81
N THR A 293 -24.74 -3.17 3.95
CA THR A 293 -24.75 -4.48 4.60
C THR A 293 -25.68 -5.42 3.84
N THR A 294 -25.54 -6.73 4.03
CA THR A 294 -26.44 -7.72 3.43
C THR A 294 -27.82 -7.67 4.08
N VAL A 295 -28.86 -7.94 3.29
CA VAL A 295 -30.24 -8.08 3.79
C VAL A 295 -30.49 -9.48 4.36
N VAL A 296 -29.69 -10.47 3.95
CA VAL A 296 -29.96 -11.91 4.15
C VAL A 296 -29.45 -12.42 5.49
N GLN A 297 -28.33 -11.89 5.98
CA GLN A 297 -27.71 -12.35 7.23
C GLN A 297 -27.77 -11.27 8.31
N MET A 298 -27.94 -11.70 9.56
CA MET A 298 -27.73 -10.85 10.74
C MET A 298 -26.25 -10.53 11.01
N ASN A 299 -25.36 -10.82 10.05
CA ASN A 299 -23.95 -10.52 10.18
C ASN A 299 -23.78 -9.02 10.45
N THR A 300 -22.93 -8.70 11.43
CA THR A 300 -22.60 -7.33 11.76
C THR A 300 -21.76 -6.69 10.67
N LYS A 301 -21.17 -7.42 9.71
CA LYS A 301 -20.31 -6.81 8.68
C LYS A 301 -20.99 -5.67 7.92
N ILE A 302 -20.25 -4.57 7.83
CA ILE A 302 -20.60 -3.38 7.05
C ILE A 302 -19.45 -3.09 6.10
N ALA A 303 -19.81 -2.72 4.88
CA ALA A 303 -18.91 -2.18 3.89
C ALA A 303 -18.99 -0.65 3.89
N GLU A 304 -17.85 0.01 3.96
CA GLU A 304 -17.67 1.40 3.56
C GLU A 304 -17.15 1.41 2.12
N ILE A 305 -17.91 2.01 1.22
CA ILE A 305 -17.68 2.00 -0.22
C ILE A 305 -17.47 3.45 -0.66
N ASN A 306 -16.27 3.76 -1.14
CA ASN A 306 -15.95 5.08 -1.68
C ASN A 306 -15.77 4.96 -3.20
N VAL A 307 -16.43 5.84 -3.94
CA VAL A 307 -16.36 5.83 -5.41
C VAL A 307 -15.76 7.13 -5.89
N PHE A 308 -14.72 7.02 -6.71
CA PHE A 308 -14.12 8.14 -7.43
C PHE A 308 -13.99 7.78 -8.92
N ARG A 309 -14.85 8.38 -9.75
CA ARG A 309 -15.01 8.03 -11.16
C ARG A 309 -15.33 6.53 -11.33
N ASN A 310 -14.40 5.76 -11.89
CA ASN A 310 -14.55 4.31 -12.09
C ASN A 310 -13.81 3.48 -11.03
N LEU A 311 -13.11 4.12 -10.08
CA LEU A 311 -12.42 3.43 -9.00
C LEU A 311 -13.38 3.24 -7.83
N VAL A 312 -13.60 1.99 -7.45
CA VAL A 312 -14.39 1.60 -6.29
C VAL A 312 -13.44 1.10 -5.22
N ARG A 313 -13.51 1.71 -4.03
CA ARG A 313 -12.80 1.27 -2.82
C ARG A 313 -13.80 0.70 -1.83
N ILE A 314 -13.59 -0.54 -1.42
CA ILE A 314 -14.42 -1.27 -0.45
C ILE A 314 -13.56 -1.61 0.76
N CYS A 315 -13.95 -1.10 1.93
CA CYS A 315 -13.42 -1.51 3.22
C CYS A 315 -14.55 -2.25 3.95
N THR A 316 -14.27 -3.42 4.54
CA THR A 316 -15.26 -4.13 5.37
C THR A 316 -14.77 -4.25 6.79
N SER A 317 -15.66 -4.03 7.75
CA SER A 317 -15.36 -4.22 9.16
C SER A 317 -16.45 -5.03 9.87
N SER A 318 -15.99 -5.95 10.70
CA SER A 318 -16.82 -6.74 11.63
C SER A 318 -16.75 -6.18 13.05
N ASN A 319 -15.86 -5.22 13.32
CA ASN A 319 -15.72 -4.60 14.64
C ASN A 319 -16.89 -3.64 14.90
N GLU A 320 -17.59 -3.80 16.02
CA GLU A 320 -18.77 -3.02 16.37
C GLU A 320 -18.46 -1.54 16.64
N ASP A 321 -17.24 -1.24 17.08
CA ASP A 321 -16.80 0.14 17.30
C ASP A 321 -16.55 0.87 15.98
N ASP A 322 -16.14 0.14 14.94
CA ASP A 322 -15.94 0.70 13.61
C ASP A 322 -17.30 1.08 13.01
N HIS A 323 -17.39 2.31 12.50
CA HIS A 323 -18.59 2.83 11.86
C HIS A 323 -19.86 2.76 12.72
N LYS A 324 -19.74 2.83 14.06
CA LYS A 324 -20.85 2.72 15.04
C LYS A 324 -22.15 3.41 14.60
N GLU A 325 -22.07 4.69 14.21
CA GLU A 325 -23.26 5.44 13.78
C GLU A 325 -23.85 4.92 12.46
N ALA A 326 -23.02 4.50 11.50
CA ALA A 326 -23.51 3.87 10.27
C ALA A 326 -24.20 2.53 10.57
N ARG A 327 -23.72 1.76 11.55
CA ARG A 327 -24.38 0.53 11.99
C ARG A 327 -25.77 0.82 12.56
N ARG A 328 -25.88 1.86 13.41
CA ARG A 328 -27.15 2.31 13.98
C ARG A 328 -28.12 2.73 12.88
N MET A 329 -27.66 3.51 11.89
CA MET A 329 -28.46 3.91 10.74
C MET A 329 -28.97 2.70 9.93
N LEU A 330 -28.09 1.76 9.57
CA LEU A 330 -28.48 0.55 8.82
C LEU A 330 -29.45 -0.33 9.61
N THR A 331 -29.27 -0.44 10.93
CA THR A 331 -30.18 -1.19 11.80
C THR A 331 -31.58 -0.57 11.82
N ASN A 332 -31.66 0.75 11.97
CA ASN A 332 -32.93 1.47 11.94
C ASN A 332 -33.62 1.35 10.57
N LEU A 333 -32.86 1.46 9.48
CA LEU A 333 -33.39 1.26 8.13
C LEU A 333 -33.96 -0.13 7.92
N ARG A 334 -33.25 -1.16 8.39
CA ARG A 334 -33.74 -2.55 8.34
C ARG A 334 -35.07 -2.71 9.09
N ASN A 335 -35.17 -2.10 10.27
CA ASN A 335 -36.38 -2.15 11.08
C ASN A 335 -37.55 -1.41 10.43
N ILE A 336 -37.30 -0.25 9.80
CA ILE A 336 -38.32 0.50 9.05
C ILE A 336 -38.84 -0.34 7.88
N ILE A 337 -37.96 -0.91 7.05
CA ILE A 337 -38.36 -1.77 5.92
C ILE A 337 -39.18 -2.96 6.42
N ARG A 338 -38.75 -3.61 7.51
CA ARG A 338 -39.51 -4.71 8.12
C ARG A 338 -40.92 -4.28 8.55
N ILE A 339 -41.04 -3.11 9.18
CA ILE A 339 -42.33 -2.58 9.63
C ILE A 339 -43.21 -2.21 8.44
N ASP A 340 -42.65 -1.60 7.39
CA ASP A 340 -43.39 -1.21 6.19
C ASP A 340 -43.99 -2.45 5.49
N ASN A 341 -43.21 -3.54 5.36
CA ASN A 341 -43.71 -4.82 4.86
C ASN A 341 -44.82 -5.42 5.75
N GLN A 342 -44.74 -5.26 7.07
CA GLN A 342 -45.78 -5.75 8.00
C GLN A 342 -47.05 -4.90 7.94
N LEU A 343 -46.93 -3.60 7.71
CA LEU A 343 -48.06 -2.65 7.63
C LEU A 343 -49.00 -2.98 6.46
N GLU A 344 -48.46 -3.49 5.35
CA GLU A 344 -49.26 -3.91 4.19
C GLU A 344 -50.25 -5.04 4.54
N MET A 345 -49.88 -5.94 5.46
CA MET A 345 -50.67 -7.13 5.80
C MET A 345 -51.41 -7.04 7.15
N ALA A 346 -51.22 -5.97 7.92
CA ALA A 346 -51.67 -5.87 9.32
C ALA A 346 -53.18 -5.56 9.48
N LYS A 347 -53.79 -6.05 10.57
CA LYS A 347 -55.16 -5.67 10.98
C LYS A 347 -55.19 -4.24 11.57
N PRO A 348 -56.34 -3.55 11.63
CA PRO A 348 -56.42 -2.15 12.07
C PRO A 348 -55.78 -1.84 13.44
N GLY A 349 -55.90 -2.75 14.42
CA GLY A 349 -55.28 -2.61 15.74
C GLY A 349 -53.75 -2.74 15.69
N GLU A 350 -53.23 -3.63 14.86
CA GLU A 350 -51.79 -3.83 14.65
C GLU A 350 -51.17 -2.68 13.84
N LYS A 351 -51.91 -2.12 12.88
CA LYS A 351 -51.47 -0.95 12.09
C LYS A 351 -51.11 0.23 12.99
N ARG A 352 -51.92 0.55 14.00
CA ARG A 352 -51.63 1.64 14.95
C ARG A 352 -50.32 1.41 15.72
N ARG A 353 -50.07 0.16 16.17
CA ARG A 353 -48.84 -0.20 16.88
C ARG A 353 -47.61 -0.07 15.98
N LEU A 354 -47.67 -0.67 14.79
CA LEU A 354 -46.59 -0.64 13.80
C LEU A 354 -46.28 0.78 13.32
N GLN A 355 -47.29 1.64 13.13
CA GLN A 355 -47.09 3.06 12.81
C GLN A 355 -46.31 3.80 13.92
N LYS A 356 -46.62 3.54 15.19
CA LYS A 356 -45.90 4.14 16.32
C LYS A 356 -44.44 3.64 16.37
N GLU A 357 -44.21 2.35 16.18
CA GLU A 357 -42.86 1.78 16.10
C GLU A 357 -42.05 2.39 14.95
N ARG A 358 -42.66 2.55 13.76
CA ARG A 358 -42.03 3.21 12.60
C ARG A 358 -41.59 4.64 12.90
N VAL A 359 -42.45 5.43 13.57
CA VAL A 359 -42.13 6.81 13.97
C VAL A 359 -40.94 6.86 14.91
N ASN A 360 -40.87 5.95 15.88
CA ASN A 360 -39.72 5.86 16.80
C ASN A 360 -38.42 5.56 16.06
N PHE A 361 -38.41 4.55 15.17
CA PHE A 361 -37.21 4.22 14.38
C PHE A 361 -36.79 5.33 13.43
N ASN A 362 -37.73 6.11 12.89
CA ASN A 362 -37.41 7.32 12.12
C ASN A 362 -36.73 8.39 12.98
N GLY A 363 -37.19 8.59 14.22
CA GLY A 363 -36.52 9.48 15.18
C GLY A 363 -35.09 9.02 15.47
N ASP A 364 -34.91 7.75 15.79
CA ASP A 364 -33.58 7.16 16.03
C ASP A 364 -32.65 7.24 14.82
N LEU A 365 -33.20 7.08 13.60
CA LEU A 365 -32.46 7.24 12.35
C LEU A 365 -31.97 8.67 12.18
N GLN A 366 -32.81 9.65 12.46
CA GLN A 366 -32.45 11.07 12.38
C GLN A 366 -31.37 11.44 13.41
N ASP A 367 -31.46 10.92 14.63
CA ASP A 367 -30.46 11.13 15.68
C ASP A 367 -29.10 10.52 15.29
N ALA A 368 -29.10 9.27 14.78
CA ALA A 368 -27.89 8.61 14.30
C ALA A 368 -27.26 9.39 13.14
N LEU A 369 -28.08 9.91 12.21
CA LEU A 369 -27.63 10.74 11.11
C LEU A 369 -26.98 12.04 11.63
N ASN A 370 -27.61 12.72 12.58
CA ASN A 370 -27.06 13.96 13.16
C ASN A 370 -25.72 13.70 13.86
N ALA A 371 -25.59 12.61 14.63
CA ALA A 371 -24.35 12.19 15.27
C ALA A 371 -23.25 11.85 14.25
N PHE A 372 -23.61 11.11 13.21
CA PHE A 372 -22.70 10.77 12.10
C PHE A 372 -22.13 12.03 11.43
N MET A 373 -22.99 13.00 11.10
CA MET A 373 -22.57 14.25 10.46
C MET A 373 -21.74 15.13 11.40
N ALA A 374 -22.06 15.18 12.69
CA ALA A 374 -21.29 15.92 13.68
C ALA A 374 -19.86 15.38 13.83
N ASN A 375 -19.69 14.06 13.85
CA ASN A 375 -18.37 13.43 13.88
C ASN A 375 -17.57 13.70 12.59
N ARG A 376 -18.20 13.65 11.41
CA ARG A 376 -17.50 13.97 10.16
C ARG A 376 -17.10 15.45 10.04
N ARG A 377 -17.95 16.40 10.45
CA ARG A 377 -17.63 17.85 10.43
C ARG A 377 -16.42 18.21 11.30
N ARG A 378 -16.17 17.46 12.39
CA ARG A 378 -14.96 17.66 13.22
C ARG A 378 -13.67 17.24 12.54
N HIS A 379 -13.76 16.38 11.53
CA HIS A 379 -12.59 15.81 10.85
C HIS A 379 -12.39 16.35 9.43
N ILE A 380 -13.45 16.76 8.74
CA ILE A 380 -13.44 17.21 7.34
C ILE A 380 -14.61 18.21 7.19
N GLY A 381 -14.40 19.39 6.59
CA GLY A 381 -15.37 20.49 6.56
C GLY A 381 -16.74 20.21 5.89
N ASN A 382 -17.59 21.24 5.81
CA ASN A 382 -19.03 21.22 5.45
C ASN A 382 -19.46 20.20 4.36
N PHE A 383 -20.48 19.39 4.66
CA PHE A 383 -21.08 18.37 3.78
C PHE A 383 -22.53 18.74 3.39
N GLU A 384 -22.97 18.26 2.21
CA GLU A 384 -24.39 18.21 1.82
C GLU A 384 -25.12 17.00 2.44
N PHE A 385 -26.44 17.07 2.52
CA PHE A 385 -27.28 16.06 3.17
C PHE A 385 -27.18 14.68 2.50
N PRO A 386 -27.12 13.57 3.26
CA PRO A 386 -27.12 12.23 2.68
C PRO A 386 -28.42 11.95 1.94
N ARG A 387 -28.28 11.24 0.82
CA ARG A 387 -29.42 10.70 0.08
C ARG A 387 -29.65 9.27 0.56
N LEU A 388 -30.81 9.07 1.20
CA LEU A 388 -31.32 7.75 1.50
C LEU A 388 -31.94 7.16 0.23
N PHE A 389 -31.42 6.01 -0.19
CA PHE A 389 -31.99 5.19 -1.26
C PHE A 389 -32.53 3.92 -0.61
N ILE A 390 -33.82 3.67 -0.79
CA ILE A 390 -34.53 2.48 -0.32
C ILE A 390 -34.55 1.47 -1.46
#